data_AF-A0A957V852-F1
#
_entry.id   AF-A0A957V852-F1
#
_cell.length_a   1.000
_cell.length_b   1.000
_cell.length_c   1.000
_cell.angle_alpha   90.00
_cell.angle_beta   90.00
_cell.angle_gamma   90.00
#
_symmetry.space_group_name_H-M   'P 1'
#
loop_
_entity.id
_entity.type
_entity.pdbx_description
1 polymer ?
#
loop_
_entity_poly.entity_id
_entity_poly.type
_entity_poly.pdbx_seq_one_letter_code
_entity_poly.pdbx_strand_id
1 'polypeptide(L)'
;MTRISLSINQHDHDVEIDAGRSLLSVLREDLALTGTKYGCGDGKCGACTVLVDGNPVQACSVAAVDVAGTRITTVEGLAAAGRLDAVQAAFLEQSA
;
A
#
# COMPACT_ATOMS: atom_id res chain seq x y z
N MET A 1 -0.92 -11.24 -18.38
CA MET A 1 -0.58 -11.80 -17.05
C MET A 1 0.92 -12.03 -16.92
N THR A 2 1.50 -11.50 -15.84
CA THR A 2 2.89 -11.67 -15.41
C THR A 2 2.88 -11.99 -13.92
N ARG A 3 3.83 -12.83 -13.48
CA ARG A 3 3.99 -13.17 -12.06
C ARG A 3 5.07 -12.29 -11.46
N ILE A 4 4.75 -11.61 -10.36
CA ILE A 4 5.68 -10.78 -9.60
C ILE A 4 5.63 -11.14 -8.12
N SER A 5 6.68 -10.76 -7.39
CA SER A 5 6.71 -10.83 -5.93
C SER A 5 6.82 -9.43 -5.34
N LEU A 6 5.93 -9.12 -4.38
CA LEU A 6 5.83 -7.84 -3.71
C LEU A 6 6.14 -8.01 -2.22
N SER A 7 7.12 -7.27 -1.71
CA SER A 7 7.43 -7.27 -0.27
C SER A 7 6.59 -6.20 0.43
N ILE A 8 5.47 -6.60 1.04
CA ILE A 8 4.49 -5.70 1.66
C ILE A 8 4.39 -5.98 3.16
N ASN A 9 4.53 -4.95 3.99
CA ASN A 9 4.43 -5.06 5.45
C ASN A 9 5.32 -6.18 6.02
N GLN A 10 6.56 -6.30 5.48
CA GLN A 10 7.56 -7.33 5.83
C GLN A 10 7.20 -8.78 5.42
N HIS A 11 6.18 -8.96 4.57
CA HIS A 11 5.79 -10.26 4.03
C HIS A 11 5.87 -10.23 2.50
N ASP A 12 6.36 -11.32 1.90
CA ASP A 12 6.41 -11.44 0.46
C ASP A 12 5.10 -12.03 -0.08
N HIS A 13 4.54 -11.38 -1.10
CA HIS A 13 3.31 -11.75 -1.77
C HIS A 13 3.56 -12.04 -3.24
N ASP A 14 3.36 -13.28 -3.64
CA ASP A 14 3.37 -13.68 -5.05
C ASP A 14 2.00 -13.45 -5.66
N VAL A 15 1.94 -12.66 -6.74
CA VAL A 15 0.69 -12.36 -7.46
C VAL A 15 0.87 -12.52 -8.96
N GLU A 16 -0.20 -12.93 -9.63
CA GLU A 16 -0.28 -13.00 -11.10
C GLU A 16 -1.28 -11.94 -11.58
N ILE A 17 -0.77 -10.94 -12.31
CA ILE A 17 -1.53 -9.73 -12.65
C ILE A 17 -1.22 -9.28 -14.08
N ASP A 18 -2.05 -8.41 -14.64
CA ASP A 18 -1.68 -7.68 -15.86
C ASP A 18 -0.69 -6.56 -15.54
N ALA A 19 0.28 -6.33 -16.44
CA ALA A 19 1.41 -5.43 -16.19
C ALA A 19 0.99 -3.97 -15.97
N GLY A 20 -0.17 -3.56 -16.50
CA GLY A 20 -0.71 -2.21 -16.32
C GLY A 20 -1.52 -2.00 -15.04
N ARG A 21 -1.71 -3.04 -14.20
CA ARG A 21 -2.50 -2.89 -12.98
C ARG A 21 -1.78 -2.01 -11.97
N SER A 22 -2.49 -1.03 -11.43
CA SER A 22 -1.96 -0.12 -10.41
C SER A 22 -1.68 -0.88 -9.12
N LEU A 23 -0.68 -0.42 -8.36
CA LEU A 23 -0.40 -0.96 -7.03
C LEU A 23 -1.65 -0.88 -6.13
N LEU A 24 -2.45 0.18 -6.24
CA LEU A 24 -3.71 0.31 -5.50
C LEU A 24 -4.67 -0.83 -5.77
N SER A 25 -4.89 -1.18 -7.04
CA SER A 25 -5.80 -2.28 -7.41
C SER A 25 -5.30 -3.61 -6.85
N VAL A 26 -4.01 -3.90 -6.98
CA VAL A 26 -3.41 -5.15 -6.51
C VAL A 26 -3.50 -5.29 -4.99
N LEU A 27 -3.18 -4.23 -4.24
CA LEU A 27 -3.28 -4.24 -2.79
C LEU A 27 -4.72 -4.54 -2.33
N ARG A 28 -5.71 -3.92 -2.95
CA ARG A 28 -7.10 -3.98 -2.49
C ARG A 28 -7.85 -5.23 -2.96
N GLU A 29 -7.67 -5.61 -4.22
CA GLU A 29 -8.48 -6.63 -4.88
C GLU A 29 -7.83 -8.02 -4.77
N ASP A 30 -6.52 -8.11 -4.91
CA ASP A 30 -5.79 -9.38 -4.93
C ASP A 30 -5.27 -9.77 -3.54
N LEU A 31 -4.84 -8.77 -2.75
CA LEU A 31 -4.24 -8.99 -1.43
C LEU A 31 -5.16 -8.62 -0.26
N ALA A 32 -6.37 -8.10 -0.53
CA ALA A 32 -7.34 -7.66 0.47
C ALA A 32 -6.83 -6.63 1.50
N LEU A 33 -5.74 -5.92 1.20
CA LEU A 33 -5.19 -4.80 1.98
C LEU A 33 -5.98 -3.52 1.65
N THR A 34 -7.20 -3.47 2.19
CA THR A 34 -8.19 -2.43 1.89
C THR A 34 -8.00 -1.12 2.68
N GLY A 35 -6.99 -1.06 3.55
CA GLY A 35 -6.58 0.11 4.31
C GLY A 35 -6.05 1.23 3.42
N THR A 36 -5.31 0.89 2.37
CA THR A 36 -4.97 1.81 1.29
C THR A 36 -6.24 2.20 0.53
N LYS A 37 -6.69 3.45 0.65
CA LYS A 37 -8.03 3.85 0.19
C LYS A 37 -8.04 4.28 -1.27
N TYR A 38 -9.08 3.85 -1.98
CA TYR A 38 -9.42 4.43 -3.26
C TYR A 38 -10.16 5.75 -3.01
N GLY A 39 -9.56 6.85 -3.46
CA GLY A 39 -10.16 8.19 -3.46
C GLY A 39 -10.49 8.65 -4.87
N CYS A 40 -9.59 9.45 -5.47
CA CYS A 40 -9.76 9.98 -6.82
C CYS A 40 -9.29 9.03 -7.94
N GLY A 41 -8.31 8.16 -7.69
CA GLY A 41 -7.74 7.26 -8.69
C GLY A 41 -6.80 7.92 -9.72
N ASP A 42 -6.52 9.22 -9.61
CA ASP A 42 -5.74 10.00 -10.60
C ASP A 42 -4.56 10.77 -9.99
N GLY A 43 -4.07 10.35 -8.81
CA GLY A 43 -2.86 10.91 -8.21
C GLY A 43 -3.01 12.29 -7.56
N LYS A 44 -4.23 12.68 -7.17
CA LYS A 44 -4.49 14.03 -6.60
C LYS A 44 -4.75 14.04 -5.10
N CYS A 45 -5.55 13.11 -4.59
CA CYS A 45 -6.06 13.19 -3.21
C CYS A 45 -5.13 12.62 -2.12
N GLY A 46 -4.16 11.78 -2.48
CA GLY A 46 -3.26 11.13 -1.51
C GLY A 46 -3.89 10.02 -0.64
N ALA A 47 -5.19 9.70 -0.78
CA ALA A 47 -5.85 8.67 0.04
C ALA A 47 -5.27 7.25 -0.14
N CYS A 48 -4.59 7.00 -1.26
CA CYS A 48 -3.92 5.74 -1.59
C CYS A 48 -2.42 5.74 -1.28
N THR A 49 -1.94 6.67 -0.45
CA THR A 49 -0.51 6.78 -0.15
C THR A 49 -0.02 5.53 0.59
N VAL A 50 1.07 4.96 0.07
CA VAL A 50 1.86 3.90 0.70
C VAL A 50 3.31 4.35 0.76
N LEU A 51 4.14 3.68 1.56
CA LEU A 51 5.59 3.92 1.54
C LEU A 51 6.26 2.88 0.65
N VAL A 52 7.06 3.32 -0.31
CA VAL A 52 7.93 2.49 -1.15
C VAL A 52 9.38 2.84 -0.79
N ASP A 53 10.08 1.89 -0.19
CA ASP A 53 11.41 2.09 0.42
C ASP A 53 11.47 3.33 1.33
N GLY A 54 10.39 3.56 2.08
CA GLY A 54 10.25 4.69 3.01
C GLY A 54 9.76 6.00 2.37
N ASN A 55 9.65 6.08 1.05
CA ASN A 55 9.17 7.28 0.35
C ASN A 55 7.65 7.20 0.10
N PRO A 56 6.89 8.28 0.33
CA PRO A 56 5.47 8.30 0.05
C PRO A 56 5.19 8.25 -1.45
N VAL A 57 4.37 7.28 -1.86
CA VAL A 57 3.96 7.07 -3.26
C VAL A 57 2.45 6.89 -3.31
N GLN A 58 1.82 7.50 -4.32
CA GLN A 58 0.40 7.31 -4.60
C GLN A 58 0.20 5.98 -5.32
N ALA A 59 -0.32 4.97 -4.64
CA ALA A 59 -0.44 3.62 -5.19
C ALA A 59 -1.32 3.55 -6.46
N CYS A 60 -2.23 4.51 -6.68
CA CYS A 60 -3.03 4.57 -7.91
C CYS A 60 -2.22 4.97 -9.15
N SER A 61 -1.08 5.64 -8.96
CA SER A 61 -0.30 6.28 -10.03
C SER A 61 0.92 5.46 -10.47
N VAL A 62 1.18 4.32 -9.84
CA VAL A 62 2.29 3.41 -10.18
C VAL A 62 1.76 2.02 -10.51
N ALA A 63 2.37 1.34 -11.48
CA ALA A 63 2.05 -0.05 -11.75
C ALA A 63 2.69 -0.94 -10.69
N ALA A 64 2.00 -2.03 -10.32
CA ALA A 64 2.53 -2.96 -9.32
C ALA A 64 3.83 -3.63 -9.78
N VAL A 65 4.00 -3.84 -11.08
CA VAL A 65 5.22 -4.42 -11.66
C VAL A 65 6.44 -3.52 -11.49
N ASP A 66 6.26 -2.19 -11.47
CA ASP A 66 7.37 -1.22 -11.41
C ASP A 66 7.98 -1.13 -10.00
N VAL A 67 7.23 -1.55 -8.99
CA VAL A 67 7.66 -1.53 -7.58
C VAL A 67 8.01 -2.94 -7.07
N ALA A 68 8.02 -3.95 -7.95
CA ALA A 68 8.47 -5.29 -7.59
C ALA A 68 9.93 -5.25 -7.09
N GLY A 69 10.20 -5.96 -6.00
CA GLY A 69 11.52 -5.98 -5.34
C GLY A 69 11.83 -4.80 -4.40
N THR A 70 10.92 -3.83 -4.27
CA THR A 70 11.01 -2.77 -3.24
C THR A 70 10.27 -3.18 -1.96
N ARG A 71 10.53 -2.50 -0.83
CA ARG A 71 9.75 -2.66 0.40
C ARG A 71 8.56 -1.71 0.40
N ILE A 72 7.36 -2.27 0.53
CA ILE A 72 6.10 -1.54 0.56
C ILE A 72 5.53 -1.58 1.97
N THR A 73 5.15 -0.44 2.52
CA THR A 73 4.41 -0.35 3.80
C THR A 73 3.06 0.32 3.56
N THR A 74 1.99 -0.37 3.94
CA THR A 74 0.62 0.15 3.95
C THR A 74 0.19 0.50 5.37
N VAL A 75 -1.01 1.06 5.54
CA VAL A 75 -1.53 1.40 6.87
C VAL A 75 -1.68 0.18 7.78
N GLU A 76 -1.97 -0.99 7.22
CA GLU A 76 -2.03 -2.27 7.93
C GLU A 76 -0.69 -2.66 8.56
N GLY A 77 0.43 -2.22 7.97
CA GLY A 77 1.78 -2.49 8.45
C GLY A 77 2.29 -1.52 9.52
N LEU A 78 1.56 -0.43 9.82
CA LEU A 78 1.98 0.53 10.84
C LEU A 78 1.79 -0.02 12.26
N ALA A 79 0.66 -0.68 12.51
CA ALA A 79 0.39 -1.30 13.80
C ALA A 79 1.15 -2.61 13.95
N ALA A 80 1.72 -2.85 15.13
CA ALA A 80 2.46 -4.08 15.43
C ALA A 80 1.88 -4.76 16.68
N ALA A 81 1.53 -6.05 16.55
CA ALA A 81 0.99 -6.86 17.65
C ALA A 81 -0.19 -6.18 18.39
N GLY A 82 -1.11 -5.57 17.63
CA GLY A 82 -2.29 -4.89 18.17
C GLY A 82 -2.02 -3.53 18.83
N ARG A 83 -0.79 -3.03 18.79
CA ARG A 83 -0.44 -1.70 19.28
C ARG A 83 -0.37 -0.71 18.13
N LEU A 84 -1.05 0.42 18.31
CA LEU A 84 -0.98 1.56 17.40
C LEU A 84 0.46 2.07 17.30
N ASP A 85 0.85 2.51 16.11
CA ASP A 85 2.08 3.28 15.97
C ASP A 85 1.93 4.69 16.56
N ALA A 86 3.03 5.43 16.69
CA ALA A 86 3.03 6.76 17.28
C ALA A 86 2.09 7.74 16.54
N VAL A 87 2.02 7.65 15.21
CA VAL A 87 1.15 8.50 14.39
C VAL A 87 -0.31 8.11 14.58
N GLN A 88 -0.65 6.81 14.56
CA GLN A 88 -2.01 6.35 14.83
C GLN A 88 -2.50 6.73 16.24
N ALA A 89 -1.65 6.60 17.26
CA ALA A 89 -1.98 7.01 18.63
C ALA A 89 -2.23 8.52 18.72
N ALA A 90 -1.35 9.34 18.13
CA ALA A 90 -1.52 10.78 18.08
C ALA A 90 -2.81 11.18 17.31
N PHE A 91 -3.13 10.50 16.21
CA PHE A 91 -4.38 10.73 15.46
C PHE A 91 -5.61 10.52 16.34
N LEU A 92 -5.63 9.45 17.13
CA LEU A 92 -6.70 9.15 18.08
C LEU A 92 -6.80 10.21 19.18
N GLU A 93 -5.67 10.59 19.78
CA GLU A 93 -5.60 11.61 20.83
C GLU A 93 -6.13 12.97 20.36
N GLN A 94 -5.84 13.34 19.11
CA GLN A 94 -6.25 14.62 18.53
C GLN A 94 -7.64 14.60 17.89
N SER A 95 -8.34 13.45 17.86
CA SER A 95 -9.62 13.29 17.17
C SER A 95 -9.58 13.76 15.70
N ALA A 96 -8.47 13.45 15.02
CA ALA A 96 -8.20 13.84 13.64
C ALA A 96 -8.76 12.87 12.59
#